data_AF-A0A9X7BTS8-F1
#
_entry.id   AF-A0A9X7BTS8-F1
#
_cell.length_a   1.000
_cell.length_b   1.000
_cell.length_c   1.000
_cell.angle_alpha   90.00
_cell.angle_beta   90.00
_cell.angle_gamma   90.00
#
_symmetry.space_group_name_H-M   'P 1'
#
loop_
_entity.id
_entity.type
_entity.pdbx_description
1 polymer ?
#
loop_
_entity_poly.entity_id
_entity_poly.type
_entity_poly.pdbx_seq_one_letter_code
_entity_poly.pdbx_strand_id
1 'polypeptide(L)'
;MTNKPKALDYFKKELEQIKDASLQAFFYNSLAVAPDSFHNDEELMEYTKKAFYILRGFLEQRQVVGTVREALLGTTLLCDIMFNEFEDDMKSLHTVAVRTYLENRGMNEEVQQGLWENMMRAVEAHNGDKGASPLLDAKPGTAEYELAQAFAVARMPYVHINWEELYNEGNNKKEA
;
A
#
# COMPACT_ATOMS: atom_id res chain seq x y z
N MET A 1 -26.69 -9.57 5.81
CA MET A 1 -25.85 -8.70 4.98
C MET A 1 -24.52 -8.59 5.69
N THR A 2 -23.49 -9.28 5.21
CA THR A 2 -22.13 -9.08 5.71
C THR A 2 -21.73 -7.66 5.35
N ASN A 3 -21.51 -6.81 6.36
CA ASN A 3 -21.05 -5.45 6.13
C ASN A 3 -19.70 -5.55 5.39
N LYS A 4 -19.62 -4.95 4.20
CA LYS A 4 -18.37 -4.90 3.44
C LYS A 4 -17.34 -4.12 4.28
N PRO A 5 -16.09 -4.59 4.42
CA PRO A 5 -15.06 -3.85 5.14
C PRO A 5 -14.88 -2.43 4.60
N LYS A 6 -14.82 -1.44 5.49
CA LYS A 6 -14.78 -0.01 5.14
C LYS A 6 -13.60 0.36 4.24
N ALA A 7 -12.44 -0.26 4.45
CA ALA A 7 -11.26 -0.02 3.62
C ALA A 7 -11.48 -0.35 2.14
N LEU A 8 -12.30 -1.35 1.81
CA LEU A 8 -12.58 -1.73 0.42
C LEU A 8 -13.39 -0.66 -0.33
N ASP A 9 -14.26 0.07 0.36
CA ASP A 9 -14.96 1.20 -0.21
C ASP A 9 -14.06 2.45 -0.23
N TYR A 10 -13.26 2.66 0.82
CA TYR A 10 -12.32 3.77 0.92
C TYR A 10 -11.28 3.77 -0.19
N PHE A 11 -10.70 2.61 -0.49
CA PHE A 11 -9.65 2.40 -1.49
C PHE A 11 -10.17 1.95 -2.87
N LYS A 12 -11.48 2.04 -3.11
CA LYS A 12 -12.08 1.52 -4.35
C LYS A 12 -11.41 2.07 -5.61
N LYS A 13 -11.14 3.38 -5.65
CA LYS A 13 -10.52 4.04 -6.82
C LYS A 13 -9.06 3.64 -7.01
N GLU A 14 -8.36 3.32 -5.93
CA GLU A 14 -6.97 2.89 -5.94
C GLU A 14 -6.88 1.43 -6.43
N LEU A 15 -7.79 0.57 -5.96
CA LEU A 15 -7.93 -0.81 -6.46
C LEU A 15 -8.33 -0.86 -7.95
N GLU A 16 -9.19 0.05 -8.42
CA GLU A 16 -9.56 0.17 -9.84
C GLU A 16 -8.39 0.61 -10.75
N GLN A 17 -7.30 1.14 -10.19
CA GLN A 17 -6.10 1.49 -10.96
C GLN A 17 -5.18 0.30 -11.22
N ILE A 18 -5.37 -0.82 -10.52
CA ILE A 18 -4.70 -2.10 -10.74
C ILE A 18 -5.47 -2.82 -11.86
N LYS A 19 -4.84 -2.99 -13.03
CA LYS A 19 -5.51 -3.51 -14.25
C LYS A 19 -5.32 -5.00 -14.44
N ASP A 20 -4.22 -5.54 -13.93
CA ASP A 20 -4.03 -6.96 -13.79
C ASP A 20 -5.08 -7.53 -12.83
N ALA A 21 -5.97 -8.37 -13.37
CA ALA A 21 -7.12 -8.88 -12.63
C ALA A 21 -6.71 -9.78 -11.45
N SER A 22 -5.60 -10.52 -11.60
CA SER A 22 -5.08 -11.40 -10.54
C SER A 22 -4.53 -10.58 -9.39
N LEU A 23 -3.76 -9.52 -9.69
CA LEU A 23 -3.29 -8.58 -8.67
C LEU A 23 -4.44 -7.84 -8.00
N GLN A 24 -5.40 -7.35 -8.78
CA GLN A 24 -6.56 -6.64 -8.23
C GLN A 24 -7.35 -7.54 -7.27
N ALA A 25 -7.59 -8.81 -7.63
CA ALA A 25 -8.24 -9.77 -6.76
C ALA A 25 -7.43 -10.01 -5.47
N PHE A 26 -6.13 -10.22 -5.59
CA PHE A 26 -5.23 -10.40 -4.44
C PHE A 26 -5.28 -9.22 -3.46
N PHE A 27 -5.15 -7.98 -3.95
CA PHE A 27 -5.18 -6.80 -3.09
C PHE A 27 -6.56 -6.57 -2.49
N TYR A 28 -7.63 -6.85 -3.24
CA TYR A 28 -8.99 -6.80 -2.73
C TYR A 28 -9.18 -7.80 -1.59
N ASN A 29 -8.77 -9.06 -1.78
CA ASN A 29 -8.91 -10.11 -0.76
C ASN A 29 -8.03 -9.82 0.47
N SER A 30 -6.79 -9.39 0.26
CA SER A 30 -5.86 -9.01 1.34
C SER A 30 -6.39 -7.85 2.18
N LEU A 31 -6.99 -6.84 1.54
CA LEU A 31 -7.66 -5.76 2.26
C LEU A 31 -8.95 -6.24 2.95
N ALA A 32 -9.70 -7.16 2.34
CA ALA A 32 -10.94 -7.67 2.93
C ALA A 32 -10.72 -8.44 4.23
N VAL A 33 -9.52 -9.02 4.40
CA VAL A 33 -9.13 -9.76 5.60
C VAL A 33 -8.28 -8.96 6.56
N ALA A 34 -8.04 -7.66 6.32
CA ALA A 34 -7.29 -6.81 7.23
C ALA A 34 -7.98 -6.68 8.60
N PRO A 35 -7.26 -6.34 9.67
CA PRO A 35 -7.84 -6.16 11.00
C PRO A 35 -8.88 -5.04 11.05
N ASP A 36 -9.87 -5.17 11.93
CA ASP A 36 -10.89 -4.13 12.17
C ASP A 36 -10.26 -2.80 12.63
N SER A 37 -9.11 -2.84 13.32
CA SER A 37 -8.38 -1.65 13.75
C SER A 37 -7.91 -0.80 12.56
N PHE A 38 -7.57 -1.42 11.44
CA PHE A 38 -7.25 -0.72 10.19
C PHE A 38 -8.52 -0.19 9.52
N HIS A 39 -9.58 -0.99 9.45
CA HIS A 39 -10.85 -0.58 8.85
C HIS A 39 -11.50 0.62 9.56
N ASN A 40 -11.26 0.76 10.85
CA ASN A 40 -11.85 1.82 11.68
C ASN A 40 -10.96 3.06 11.83
N ASP A 41 -9.72 3.03 11.35
CA ASP A 41 -8.78 4.16 11.42
C ASP A 41 -8.72 4.91 10.08
N GLU A 42 -9.55 5.95 9.95
CA GLU A 42 -9.56 6.80 8.75
C GLU A 42 -8.25 7.57 8.55
N GLU A 43 -7.55 7.94 9.63
CA GLU A 43 -6.31 8.70 9.52
C GLU A 43 -5.20 7.83 8.93
N LEU A 44 -5.09 6.58 9.40
CA LEU A 44 -4.15 5.60 8.87
C LEU A 44 -4.46 5.24 7.42
N MET A 45 -5.73 5.03 7.09
CA MET A 45 -6.16 4.81 5.71
C MET A 45 -5.85 6.02 4.82
N GLU A 46 -6.01 7.23 5.32
CA GLU A 46 -5.67 8.47 4.61
C GLU A 46 -4.16 8.60 4.37
N TYR A 47 -3.31 8.27 5.35
CA TYR A 47 -1.85 8.23 5.14
C TYR A 47 -1.45 7.20 4.08
N THR A 48 -2.04 6.02 4.15
CA THR A 48 -1.82 4.95 3.15
C THR A 48 -2.24 5.40 1.76
N LYS A 49 -3.38 6.09 1.66
CA LYS A 49 -3.86 6.67 0.40
C LYS A 49 -2.91 7.74 -0.13
N LYS A 50 -2.41 8.63 0.72
CA LYS A 50 -1.42 9.64 0.32
C LYS A 50 -0.16 8.99 -0.24
N ALA A 51 0.36 7.97 0.45
CA ALA A 51 1.52 7.22 -0.02
C ALA A 51 1.28 6.57 -1.39
N PHE A 52 0.10 6.00 -1.64
CA PHE A 52 -0.29 5.47 -2.95
C PHE A 52 -0.13 6.51 -4.07
N TYR A 53 -0.68 7.72 -3.90
CA TYR A 53 -0.64 8.74 -4.96
C TYR A 53 0.73 9.38 -5.12
N ILE A 54 1.49 9.55 -4.03
CA ILE A 54 2.87 10.01 -4.10
C ILE A 54 3.72 8.99 -4.87
N LEU A 55 3.61 7.71 -4.53
CA LEU A 55 4.30 6.64 -5.23
C LEU A 55 3.90 6.61 -6.71
N ARG A 56 2.60 6.74 -7.01
CA ARG A 56 2.12 6.82 -8.38
C ARG A 56 2.81 7.95 -9.15
N GLY A 57 2.93 9.14 -8.56
CA GLY A 57 3.65 10.26 -9.16
C GLY A 57 5.12 9.95 -9.44
N PHE A 58 5.82 9.33 -8.48
CA PHE A 58 7.21 8.90 -8.67
C PHE A 58 7.37 7.89 -9.81
N LEU A 59 6.48 6.89 -9.87
CA LEU A 59 6.51 5.85 -10.90
C LEU A 59 6.16 6.41 -12.29
N GLU A 60 5.21 7.34 -12.38
CA GLU A 60 4.84 8.02 -13.64
C GLU A 60 6.00 8.87 -14.17
N GLN A 61 6.65 9.66 -13.31
CA GLN A 61 7.81 10.46 -13.69
C GLN A 61 8.95 9.60 -14.25
N ARG A 62 9.10 8.37 -13.73
CA ARG A 62 10.10 7.39 -14.17
C ARG A 62 9.63 6.46 -15.29
N GLN A 63 8.41 6.66 -15.79
CA GLN A 63 7.81 5.84 -16.85
C GLN A 63 7.78 4.34 -16.52
N VAL A 64 7.66 4.00 -15.23
CA VAL A 64 7.46 2.60 -14.82
C VAL A 64 6.04 2.19 -15.21
N VAL A 65 5.87 1.04 -15.84
CA VAL A 65 4.57 0.56 -16.36
C VAL A 65 4.39 -0.95 -16.12
N GLY A 66 3.17 -1.44 -16.34
CA GLY A 66 2.83 -2.86 -16.29
C GLY A 66 2.74 -3.43 -14.87
N THR A 67 2.81 -4.76 -14.77
CA THR A 67 2.55 -5.54 -13.55
C THR A 67 3.42 -5.11 -12.37
N VAL A 68 4.67 -4.71 -12.59
CA VAL A 68 5.56 -4.25 -11.49
C VAL A 68 5.06 -2.94 -10.87
N ARG A 69 4.63 -1.97 -11.69
CA ARG A 69 4.00 -0.74 -11.21
C ARG A 69 2.76 -1.06 -10.39
N GLU A 70 1.90 -1.92 -10.92
CA GLU A 70 0.63 -2.26 -10.30
C GLU A 70 0.80 -3.02 -9.00
N ALA A 71 1.76 -3.93 -8.93
CA ALA A 71 2.13 -4.63 -7.70
C ALA A 71 2.64 -3.66 -6.63
N LEU A 72 3.52 -2.71 -6.98
CA LEU A 72 4.02 -1.70 -6.03
C LEU A 72 2.90 -0.80 -5.52
N LEU A 73 2.01 -0.35 -6.41
CA LEU A 73 0.86 0.48 -6.05
C LEU A 73 -0.12 -0.28 -5.15
N GLY A 74 -0.46 -1.54 -5.44
CA GLY A 74 -1.31 -2.29 -4.54
C GLY A 74 -0.63 -2.60 -3.20
N THR A 75 0.69 -2.82 -3.21
CA THR A 75 1.46 -3.08 -1.99
C THR A 75 1.36 -1.92 -0.99
N THR A 76 1.29 -0.67 -1.45
CA THR A 76 1.13 0.48 -0.54
C THR A 76 -0.10 0.30 0.35
N LEU A 77 -1.19 -0.27 -0.19
CA LEU A 77 -2.45 -0.45 0.53
C LEU A 77 -2.36 -1.47 1.67
N LEU A 78 -1.33 -2.32 1.65
CA LEU A 78 -1.12 -3.38 2.63
C LEU A 78 -0.07 -3.02 3.70
N CYS A 79 0.74 -1.99 3.48
CA CYS A 79 1.89 -1.67 4.32
C CYS A 79 1.56 -1.49 5.80
N ASP A 80 0.49 -0.74 6.09
CA ASP A 80 0.13 -0.33 7.45
C ASP A 80 -1.05 -1.13 8.03
N ILE A 81 -1.50 -2.23 7.41
CA ILE A 81 -2.72 -2.94 7.86
C ILE A 81 -2.60 -3.53 9.28
N MET A 82 -1.36 -3.73 9.75
CA MET A 82 -1.06 -4.23 11.10
C MET A 82 -0.63 -3.13 12.07
N PHE A 83 -0.63 -1.86 11.68
CA PHE A 83 -0.03 -0.77 12.45
C PHE A 83 -0.64 -0.63 13.86
N ASN A 84 -1.97 -0.75 13.96
CA ASN A 84 -2.72 -0.61 15.22
C ASN A 84 -2.87 -1.92 16.00
N GLU A 85 -2.23 -3.01 15.56
CA GLU A 85 -2.25 -4.31 16.26
C GLU A 85 -1.12 -4.42 17.30
N PHE A 86 -0.28 -3.39 17.43
CA PHE A 86 0.85 -3.33 18.35
C PHE A 86 0.74 -2.15 19.30
N GLU A 87 1.29 -2.32 20.50
CA GLU A 87 1.48 -1.23 21.46
C GLU A 87 2.48 -0.19 20.90
N ASP A 88 2.43 1.04 21.41
CA ASP A 88 3.16 2.18 20.84
C ASP A 88 4.68 1.96 20.73
N ASP A 89 5.29 1.26 21.69
CA ASP A 89 6.72 0.94 21.70
C ASP A 89 7.10 -0.22 20.77
N MET A 90 6.11 -0.98 20.30
CA MET A 90 6.25 -2.11 19.36
C MET A 90 5.72 -1.79 17.97
N LYS A 91 5.22 -0.57 17.72
CA LYS A 91 4.62 -0.18 16.43
C LYS A 91 5.52 -0.44 15.24
N SER A 92 6.86 -0.36 15.37
CA SER A 92 7.77 -0.64 14.25
C SER A 92 7.68 -2.09 13.75
N LEU A 93 7.18 -3.04 14.55
CA LEU A 93 7.03 -4.44 14.18
C LEU A 93 5.88 -4.69 13.19
N HIS A 94 4.98 -3.73 12.99
CA HIS A 94 3.89 -3.91 12.03
C HIS A 94 4.39 -4.27 10.63
N THR A 95 5.55 -3.74 10.21
CA THR A 95 6.10 -3.95 8.86
C THR A 95 6.40 -5.42 8.58
N VAL A 96 6.83 -6.19 9.59
CA VAL A 96 7.11 -7.63 9.45
C VAL A 96 5.89 -8.49 9.77
N ALA A 97 4.97 -7.97 10.57
CA ALA A 97 3.76 -8.68 10.97
C ALA A 97 2.77 -8.90 9.82
N VAL A 98 2.72 -7.97 8.85
CA VAL A 98 1.83 -8.06 7.68
C VAL A 98 2.02 -9.38 6.93
N ARG A 99 3.28 -9.80 6.68
CA ARG A 99 3.58 -11.05 5.99
C ARG A 99 2.93 -12.24 6.70
N THR A 100 3.28 -12.44 7.97
CA THR A 100 2.76 -13.57 8.76
C THR A 100 1.23 -13.53 8.86
N TYR A 101 0.65 -12.34 9.01
CA TYR A 101 -0.79 -12.17 9.09
C TYR A 101 -1.52 -12.64 7.82
N LEU A 102 -1.00 -12.25 6.66
CA LEU A 102 -1.55 -12.59 5.35
C LEU A 102 -1.26 -14.04 4.94
N GLU A 103 -0.08 -14.59 5.28
CA GLU A 103 0.24 -16.02 5.08
C GLU A 103 -0.69 -16.92 5.88
N ASN A 104 -0.98 -16.57 7.13
CA ASN A 104 -1.95 -17.31 7.96
C ASN A 104 -3.38 -17.28 7.41
N ARG A 105 -3.65 -16.45 6.39
CA ARG A 105 -4.93 -16.35 5.68
C ARG A 105 -4.86 -16.91 4.25
N GLY A 106 -3.74 -17.51 3.87
CA GLY A 106 -3.55 -18.12 2.55
C GLY A 106 -3.35 -17.12 1.41
N MET A 107 -3.11 -15.84 1.70
CA MET A 107 -2.99 -14.81 0.66
C MET A 107 -1.74 -15.01 -0.21
N ASN A 108 -0.70 -15.66 0.32
CA ASN A 108 0.50 -16.02 -0.42
C ASN A 108 0.23 -17.05 -1.55
N GLU A 109 -0.89 -17.77 -1.51
CA GLU A 109 -1.28 -18.74 -2.54
C GLU A 109 -2.05 -18.10 -3.70
N GLU A 110 -2.53 -16.87 -3.56
CA GLU A 110 -3.30 -16.17 -4.59
C GLU A 110 -2.43 -15.53 -5.69
N VAL A 111 -1.12 -15.43 -5.46
CA VAL A 111 -0.15 -14.81 -6.38
C VAL A 111 1.07 -15.69 -6.59
N GLN A 112 1.81 -15.46 -7.67
CA GLN A 112 3.08 -16.14 -7.90
C GLN A 112 4.07 -15.84 -6.76
N GLN A 113 4.76 -16.86 -6.25
CA GLN A 113 5.71 -16.73 -5.13
C GLN A 113 6.74 -15.61 -5.33
N GLY A 114 7.30 -15.45 -6.54
CA GLY A 114 8.26 -14.38 -6.81
C GLY A 114 7.67 -12.98 -6.64
N LEU A 115 6.39 -12.81 -6.96
CA LEU A 115 5.67 -11.55 -6.77
C LEU A 115 5.33 -11.34 -5.28
N TRP A 116 4.89 -12.40 -4.59
CA TRP A 116 4.68 -12.40 -3.15
C TRP A 116 5.92 -11.90 -2.40
N GLU A 117 7.09 -12.50 -2.66
CA GLU A 117 8.33 -12.12 -1.98
C GLU A 117 8.72 -10.66 -2.24
N ASN A 118 8.54 -10.18 -3.47
CA ASN A 118 8.85 -8.79 -3.81
C ASN A 118 7.90 -7.81 -3.12
N MET A 119 6.60 -8.12 -3.07
CA MET A 119 5.61 -7.29 -2.36
C MET A 119 5.87 -7.27 -0.87
N MET A 120 6.12 -8.43 -0.24
CA MET A 120 6.37 -8.48 1.20
C MET A 120 7.69 -7.83 1.59
N ARG A 121 8.76 -7.94 0.77
CA ARG A 121 9.98 -7.15 1.01
C ARG A 121 9.71 -5.66 0.96
N ALA A 122 8.88 -5.21 0.01
CA ALA A 122 8.48 -3.81 -0.07
C ALA A 122 7.67 -3.38 1.17
N VAL A 123 6.75 -4.22 1.66
CA VAL A 123 6.04 -3.99 2.93
C VAL A 123 7.02 -3.91 4.10
N GLU A 124 7.95 -4.85 4.25
CA GLU A 124 8.89 -4.88 5.37
C GLU A 124 9.79 -3.64 5.42
N ALA A 125 10.13 -3.09 4.24
CA ALA A 125 11.05 -1.98 4.07
C ALA A 125 10.39 -0.58 4.05
N HIS A 126 9.06 -0.49 3.95
CA HIS A 126 8.37 0.77 3.64
C HIS A 126 8.55 1.86 4.71
N ASN A 127 8.93 1.49 5.94
CA ASN A 127 9.13 2.43 7.03
C ASN A 127 10.55 2.99 7.09
N GLY A 128 11.44 2.56 6.19
CA GLY A 128 12.85 2.96 6.17
C GLY A 128 13.53 2.78 7.53
N ASP A 129 14.28 3.79 7.94
CA ASP A 129 15.02 3.84 9.21
C ASP A 129 14.14 3.78 10.47
N LYS A 130 12.81 3.85 10.32
CA LYS A 130 11.81 3.68 11.39
C LYS A 130 11.18 2.28 11.40
N GLY A 131 11.67 1.38 10.57
CA GLY A 131 11.18 -0.01 10.47
C GLY A 131 11.60 -0.89 11.64
N ALA A 132 11.22 -2.17 11.56
CA ALA A 132 11.56 -3.17 12.57
C ALA A 132 13.07 -3.42 12.69
N SER A 133 13.84 -3.25 11.61
CA SER A 133 15.28 -3.52 11.59
C SER A 133 15.98 -2.81 10.42
N PRO A 134 17.18 -2.21 10.62
CA PRO A 134 17.98 -1.62 9.54
C PRO A 134 18.38 -2.61 8.43
N LEU A 135 18.35 -3.92 8.71
CA LEU A 135 18.63 -4.95 7.70
C LEU A 135 17.53 -5.07 6.65
N LEU A 136 16.34 -4.58 6.96
CA LEU A 136 15.17 -4.58 6.08
C LEU A 136 15.02 -3.25 5.32
N ASP A 137 15.84 -2.25 5.62
CA ASP A 137 15.75 -0.93 4.99
C ASP A 137 15.91 -1.03 3.48
N ALA A 138 15.04 -0.31 2.78
CA ALA A 138 15.11 -0.21 1.33
C ALA A 138 16.40 0.49 0.90
N LYS A 139 17.04 -0.02 -0.17
CA LYS A 139 18.30 0.53 -0.67
C LYS A 139 18.04 1.48 -1.83
N PRO A 140 18.77 2.60 -1.94
CA PRO A 140 18.63 3.50 -3.07
C PRO A 140 18.72 2.77 -4.42
N GLY A 141 17.77 3.07 -5.32
CA GLY A 141 17.68 2.45 -6.64
C GLY A 141 16.86 1.16 -6.69
N THR A 142 16.29 0.68 -5.58
CA THR A 142 15.34 -0.44 -5.58
C THR A 142 13.88 0.04 -5.59
N ALA A 143 12.95 -0.85 -5.93
CA ALA A 143 11.53 -0.50 -5.99
C ALA A 143 10.94 -0.21 -4.61
N GLU A 144 11.41 -0.94 -3.60
CA GLU A 144 11.06 -0.77 -2.19
C GLU A 144 11.48 0.62 -1.68
N TYR A 145 12.55 1.19 -2.25
CA TYR A 145 13.02 2.51 -1.86
C TYR A 145 12.07 3.61 -2.29
N GLU A 146 11.47 3.50 -3.48
CA GLU A 146 10.45 4.45 -3.93
C GLU A 146 9.21 4.40 -3.04
N LEU A 147 8.82 3.19 -2.63
CA LEU A 147 7.73 2.99 -1.68
C LEU A 147 8.04 3.63 -0.31
N ALA A 148 9.23 3.37 0.23
CA ALA A 148 9.66 3.94 1.51
C ALA A 148 9.70 5.48 1.46
N GLN A 149 10.17 6.06 0.35
CA GLN A 149 10.16 7.50 0.15
C GLN A 149 8.74 8.06 0.04
N ALA A 150 7.82 7.35 -0.61
CA ALA A 150 6.43 7.77 -0.67
C ALA A 150 5.78 7.82 0.72
N PHE A 151 6.03 6.83 1.58
CA PHE A 151 5.58 6.84 2.98
C PHE A 151 6.25 7.94 3.81
N ALA A 152 7.56 8.17 3.62
CA ALA A 152 8.26 9.25 4.31
C ALA A 152 7.66 10.63 3.98
N VAL A 153 7.33 10.88 2.71
CA VAL A 153 6.67 12.11 2.26
C VAL A 153 5.22 12.18 2.74
N ALA A 154 4.47 11.07 2.70
CA ALA A 154 3.06 11.02 3.09
C ALA A 154 2.83 11.40 4.56
N ARG A 155 3.82 11.14 5.43
CA ARG A 155 3.78 11.46 6.87
C ARG A 155 4.24 12.88 7.19
N MET A 156 4.69 13.65 6.22
CA MET A 156 5.06 15.05 6.46
C MET A 156 3.79 15.88 6.73
N PRO A 157 3.72 16.64 7.84
CA PRO A 157 2.48 17.28 8.29
C PRO A 157 1.98 18.38 7.33
N TYR A 158 2.84 18.89 6.46
CA TYR A 158 2.53 19.92 5.46
C TYR A 158 2.20 19.36 4.07
N VAL A 159 2.26 18.04 3.88
CA VAL A 159 1.89 17.41 2.61
C VAL A 159 0.38 17.10 2.65
N HIS A 160 -0.37 17.89 1.87
CA HIS A 160 -1.79 17.69 1.65
C HIS A 160 -2.04 17.38 0.19
N ILE A 161 -2.83 16.35 -0.07
CA ILE A 161 -3.23 15.98 -1.42
C ILE A 161 -4.64 16.52 -1.65
N ASN A 162 -4.80 17.31 -2.71
CA ASN A 162 -6.12 17.73 -3.15
C ASN A 162 -6.79 16.60 -3.93
N TRP A 163 -7.66 15.85 -3.24
CA TRP A 163 -8.36 14.72 -3.82
C TRP A 163 -9.28 15.11 -4.98
N GLU A 164 -9.91 16.29 -4.93
CA GLU A 164 -10.83 16.74 -5.98
C GLU A 164 -10.09 16.97 -7.30
N GLU A 165 -8.95 17.66 -7.27
CA GLU A 165 -8.12 17.89 -8.47
C GLU A 165 -7.64 16.57 -9.08
N LEU A 166 -7.10 15.65 -8.26
CA LEU A 166 -6.63 14.35 -8.74
C LEU A 166 -7.73 13.50 -9.39
N TYR A 167 -8.94 13.53 -8.84
CA TYR A 167 -10.07 12.79 -9.39
C TYR A 167 -10.68 13.46 -10.63
N ASN A 168 -10.60 14.78 -10.74
CA ASN A 168 -11.13 15.52 -11.89
C ASN A 168 -10.18 15.50 -13.10
N GLU A 169 -8.86 15.50 -12.91
CA GLU A 169 -7.88 15.36 -14.00
C GLU A 169 -8.05 14.04 -14.78
N GLY A 170 -8.46 12.96 -14.10
CA GLY A 170 -8.74 11.66 -14.72
C GLY A 170 -9.97 11.65 -15.63
N ASN A 171 -10.90 12.59 -15.45
CA ASN A 171 -12.07 12.74 -16.31
C ASN A 171 -11.76 13.61 -17.54
N ASN A 172 -11.04 14.71 -17.36
CA ASN A 172 -10.71 15.62 -18.46
C ASN A 172 -9.77 14.98 -19.52
N LYS A 173 -8.93 14.02 -19.14
CA LYS A 173 -8.09 13.27 -20.10
C LYS A 173 -8.84 12.18 -20.89
N LYS A 174 -10.08 11.84 -20.52
CA LYS A 174 -10.92 10.87 -21.25
C LYS A 174 -11.80 11.53 -22.32
N GLU A 175 -11.91 12.85 -22.30
CA GLU A 175 -12.74 13.64 -23.22
C GLU A 175 -11.92 14.35 -24.32
N ALA A 176 -10.59 14.13 -24.38
CA ALA A 176 -9.67 14.70 -25.35
C ALA A 176 -9.17 13.68 -26.37
#